data_AF-A0AAE1RB35-F1
#
_entry.id   AF-A0AAE1RB35-F1
#
_cell.length_a   1.000
_cell.length_b   1.000
_cell.length_c   1.000
_cell.angle_alpha   90.00
_cell.angle_beta   90.00
_cell.angle_gamma   90.00
#
_symmetry.space_group_name_H-M   'P 1'
#
loop_
_entity.id
_entity.type
_entity.pdbx_description
1 polymer ?
#
loop_
_entity_poly.entity_id
_entity_poly.type
_entity_poly.pdbx_seq_one_letter_code
_entity_poly.pdbx_strand_id
1 'polypeptide(L)'
;MKFTWFFSLSLKISSKAKISPQDIDILIVNCSGFCPDPSLSDIIVNKYALKEGVKSYTISGMGCSANSLVIDMARNIMKTHKISNAVILSIEILSTGWYPGKILSTGWYPGKECAFMILNCIFHIGGAAVLLSNKKEAKRDAKYKLLWTLRTQGAFDDKSYYSAYRTEDSSGITGVRLNGDVLQVAGDTLRSHIPILGTRFLPLIEKLRFVASVLMLKTIKCSTEIYIPNFRTTFQHFCFPATGKSVVRETSMRLKLEDRHGASIDDIA
;
A
#
# COMPACT_ATOMS: atom_id res chain seq x y z
N MET A 1 -10.88 -10.45 -12.18
CA MET A 1 -11.47 -9.11 -12.02
C MET A 1 -10.60 -8.09 -12.75
N LYS A 2 -11.20 -7.12 -13.44
CA LYS A 2 -10.51 -5.96 -14.03
C LYS A 2 -10.90 -4.73 -13.21
N PHE A 3 -10.01 -3.77 -13.03
CA PHE A 3 -10.09 -2.74 -12.00
C PHE A 3 -9.76 -1.37 -12.58
N THR A 4 -10.41 -0.32 -12.07
CA THR A 4 -10.25 1.03 -12.60
C THR A 4 -9.65 1.94 -11.54
N TRP A 5 -8.50 2.55 -11.87
CA TRP A 5 -7.80 3.47 -10.96
C TRP A 5 -8.10 4.93 -11.30
N PHE A 6 -8.29 5.76 -10.28
CA PHE A 6 -8.48 7.19 -10.43
C PHE A 6 -7.92 7.93 -9.22
N PHE A 7 -6.98 8.85 -9.40
CA PHE A 7 -6.57 9.73 -8.31
C PHE A 7 -7.54 10.92 -8.23
N SER A 8 -8.41 10.96 -7.21
CA SER A 8 -9.10 12.19 -6.78
C SER A 8 -9.76 11.98 -5.41
N LEU A 9 -9.71 12.99 -4.55
CA LEU A 9 -10.18 13.02 -3.16
C LEU A 9 -11.72 12.99 -3.00
N SER A 10 -12.48 12.60 -4.01
CA SER A 10 -13.94 12.51 -3.89
C SER A 10 -14.54 11.49 -4.85
N LEU A 11 -15.83 11.20 -4.67
CA LEU A 11 -16.70 10.55 -5.66
C LEU A 11 -16.76 11.31 -7.02
N LYS A 12 -15.87 12.27 -7.30
CA LYS A 12 -15.37 12.54 -8.67
C LYS A 12 -14.95 11.26 -9.41
N ILE A 13 -14.63 10.18 -8.71
CA ILE A 13 -14.55 8.84 -9.28
C ILE A 13 -15.87 8.35 -9.85
N SER A 14 -16.97 8.49 -9.10
CA SER A 14 -18.30 8.14 -9.59
C SER A 14 -18.69 8.99 -10.79
N SER A 15 -18.34 10.28 -10.83
CA SER A 15 -18.61 11.11 -12.01
C SER A 15 -17.70 10.76 -13.21
N LYS A 16 -16.41 10.50 -13.01
CA LYS A 16 -15.49 10.05 -14.07
C LYS A 16 -15.80 8.64 -14.57
N ALA A 17 -16.22 7.74 -13.68
CA ALA A 17 -16.60 6.37 -13.98
C ALA A 17 -18.09 6.20 -14.33
N LYS A 18 -18.86 7.29 -14.31
CA LYS A 18 -20.31 7.33 -14.60
C LYS A 18 -21.14 6.33 -13.77
N ILE A 19 -20.83 6.20 -12.48
CA ILE A 19 -21.48 5.26 -11.54
C ILE A 19 -22.23 6.05 -10.47
N SER A 20 -23.49 5.70 -10.25
CA SER A 20 -24.32 6.32 -9.22
C SER A 20 -23.87 5.87 -7.81
N PRO A 21 -24.04 6.70 -6.77
CA PRO A 21 -23.91 6.25 -5.37
C PRO A 21 -24.74 4.98 -5.06
N GLN A 22 -25.87 4.79 -5.77
CA GLN A 22 -26.73 3.61 -5.64
C GLN A 22 -26.15 2.34 -6.27
N ASP A 23 -25.11 2.47 -7.11
CA ASP A 23 -24.45 1.33 -7.78
C ASP A 23 -23.27 0.79 -6.96
N ILE A 24 -23.00 1.34 -5.78
CA ILE A 24 -21.89 0.94 -4.90
C ILE A 24 -22.39 -0.14 -3.94
N ASP A 25 -21.83 -1.34 -4.05
CA ASP A 25 -22.21 -2.48 -3.21
C ASP A 25 -21.29 -2.64 -1.99
N ILE A 26 -20.03 -2.20 -2.11
CA ILE A 26 -19.00 -2.33 -1.08
C ILE A 26 -18.26 -0.99 -0.95
N LEU A 27 -18.12 -0.49 0.27
CA LEU A 27 -17.31 0.68 0.60
C LEU A 27 -16.22 0.27 1.60
N ILE A 28 -14.95 0.49 1.25
CA ILE A 28 -13.83 0.29 2.17
C ILE A 28 -13.11 1.62 2.33
N VAL A 29 -13.12 2.16 3.54
CA VAL A 29 -12.42 3.39 3.89
C VAL A 29 -11.23 3.03 4.76
N ASN A 30 -10.06 3.58 4.45
CA ASN A 30 -8.89 3.45 5.32
C ASN A 30 -8.31 4.81 5.68
N CYS A 31 -8.01 4.96 6.97
CA CYS A 31 -7.32 6.10 7.54
C CYS A 31 -6.57 5.65 8.81
N SER A 32 -5.25 5.79 8.83
CA SER A 32 -4.44 5.28 9.95
C SER A 32 -4.44 6.21 11.15
N GLY A 33 -4.44 7.53 10.91
CA GLY A 33 -4.38 8.55 11.96
C GLY A 33 -5.73 8.97 12.54
N PHE A 34 -6.85 8.64 11.90
CA PHE A 34 -8.16 9.14 12.30
C PHE A 34 -9.24 8.05 12.25
N CYS A 35 -9.78 7.71 13.41
CA CYS A 35 -10.84 6.72 13.61
C CYS A 35 -11.92 7.32 14.54
N PRO A 36 -12.88 8.09 13.99
CA PRO A 36 -13.96 8.70 14.77
C PRO A 36 -15.12 7.72 15.01
N ASP A 37 -15.99 8.11 15.95
CA ASP A 37 -17.30 7.50 16.16
C ASP A 37 -18.40 8.55 15.86
N PRO A 38 -19.28 8.35 14.86
CA PRO A 38 -19.39 7.18 13.98
C PRO A 38 -18.25 7.07 12.96
N SER A 39 -18.07 5.87 12.41
CA SER A 39 -16.93 5.56 11.54
C SER A 39 -16.89 6.42 10.27
N LEU A 40 -15.71 6.61 9.69
CA LEU A 40 -15.56 7.35 8.43
C LEU A 40 -16.44 6.77 7.32
N SER A 41 -16.55 5.44 7.23
CA SER A 41 -17.42 4.79 6.26
C SER A 41 -18.89 5.12 6.48
N ASP A 42 -19.36 5.21 7.72
CA ASP A 42 -20.76 5.54 8.02
C ASP A 42 -21.09 7.00 7.68
N ILE A 43 -20.16 7.91 7.98
CA ILE A 43 -20.26 9.32 7.58
C ILE A 43 -20.41 9.43 6.06
N ILE A 44 -19.64 8.64 5.29
CA ILE A 44 -19.71 8.62 3.83
C ILE A 44 -21.02 8.00 3.33
N VAL A 45 -21.45 6.87 3.92
CA VAL A 45 -22.73 6.21 3.60
C VAL A 45 -23.88 7.19 3.77
N ASN A 46 -23.94 7.87 4.92
CA ASN A 46 -24.97 8.84 5.24
C ASN A 46 -24.92 10.07 4.31
N LYS A 47 -23.73 10.68 4.16
CA LYS A 47 -23.55 11.92 3.39
C LYS A 47 -23.89 11.77 1.91
N TYR A 48 -23.58 10.61 1.32
CA TYR A 48 -23.82 10.36 -0.10
C TYR A 48 -25.06 9.52 -0.38
N ALA A 49 -25.84 9.21 0.66
CA ALA A 49 -27.03 8.35 0.59
C ALA A 49 -26.73 7.08 -0.22
N LEU A 50 -25.68 6.35 0.16
CA LEU A 50 -25.32 5.11 -0.54
C LEU A 50 -26.46 4.09 -0.45
N LYS A 51 -26.43 3.13 -1.37
CA LYS A 51 -27.41 2.03 -1.46
C LYS A 51 -27.68 1.39 -0.10
N GLU A 52 -28.95 1.09 0.17
CA GLU A 52 -29.35 0.31 1.33
C GLU A 52 -28.65 -1.07 1.34
N GLY A 53 -28.09 -1.45 2.48
CA GLY A 53 -27.35 -2.70 2.63
C GLY A 53 -25.93 -2.71 2.04
N VAL A 54 -25.39 -1.54 1.66
CA VAL A 54 -23.97 -1.38 1.30
C VAL A 54 -23.08 -1.98 2.38
N LYS A 55 -22.08 -2.76 1.97
CA LYS A 55 -21.10 -3.33 2.90
C LYS A 55 -20.01 -2.31 3.16
N SER A 56 -20.12 -1.57 4.26
CA SER A 56 -19.14 -0.57 4.71
C SER A 56 -18.09 -1.19 5.64
N TYR A 57 -16.82 -0.81 5.44
CA TYR A 57 -15.69 -1.19 6.30
C TYR A 57 -14.80 0.02 6.52
N THR A 58 -14.39 0.26 7.77
CA THR A 58 -13.34 1.23 8.12
C THR A 58 -12.10 0.50 8.63
N ILE A 59 -10.93 0.82 8.08
CA ILE A 59 -9.63 0.22 8.43
C ILE A 59 -8.70 1.30 8.96
N SER A 60 -8.09 1.04 10.12
CA SER A 60 -7.14 1.94 10.77
C SER A 60 -5.90 1.19 11.26
N GLY A 61 -4.86 1.92 11.66
CA GLY A 61 -3.63 1.37 12.25
C GLY A 61 -2.69 0.61 11.31
N MET A 62 -2.97 0.53 10.00
CA MET A 62 -2.14 -0.23 9.05
C MET A 62 -1.01 0.63 8.41
N GLY A 63 -1.00 1.93 8.67
CA GLY A 63 -0.02 2.88 8.13
C GLY A 63 0.01 2.89 6.60
N CYS A 64 1.21 3.10 6.04
CA CYS A 64 1.44 3.14 4.60
C CYS A 64 1.05 1.86 3.84
N SER A 65 0.88 0.73 4.54
CA SER A 65 0.50 -0.56 3.94
C SER A 65 -1.02 -0.71 3.70
N ALA A 66 -1.83 0.20 4.26
CA ALA A 66 -3.29 0.12 4.25
C ALA A 66 -3.85 -0.07 2.83
N ASN A 67 -3.33 0.66 1.85
CA ASN A 67 -3.79 0.62 0.45
C ASN A 67 -3.68 -0.77 -0.19
N SER A 68 -2.53 -1.43 -0.03
CA SER A 68 -2.34 -2.79 -0.59
C SER A 68 -3.21 -3.82 0.15
N LEU A 69 -3.41 -3.63 1.45
CA LEU A 69 -4.27 -4.49 2.27
C LEU A 69 -5.74 -4.38 1.85
N VAL A 70 -6.27 -3.16 1.68
CA VAL A 70 -7.67 -2.96 1.31
C VAL A 70 -7.98 -3.46 -0.10
N ILE A 71 -7.00 -3.40 -1.01
CA ILE A 71 -7.12 -3.97 -2.36
C ILE A 71 -7.21 -5.50 -2.32
N ASP A 72 -6.37 -6.16 -1.50
CA ASP A 72 -6.45 -7.61 -1.31
C ASP A 72 -7.77 -8.03 -0.65
N MET A 73 -8.19 -7.30 0.39
CA MET A 73 -9.47 -7.50 1.05
C MET A 73 -10.64 -7.37 0.07
N ALA A 74 -10.69 -6.28 -0.71
CA ALA A 74 -11.73 -6.06 -1.71
C ALA A 74 -11.77 -7.18 -2.76
N ARG A 75 -10.60 -7.62 -3.25
CA ARG A 75 -10.52 -8.78 -4.15
C ARG A 75 -11.16 -10.01 -3.52
N ASN A 76 -10.88 -10.31 -2.26
CA ASN A 76 -11.39 -11.51 -1.60
C ASN A 76 -12.90 -11.42 -1.34
N ILE A 77 -13.42 -10.25 -0.93
CA ILE A 77 -14.87 -10.01 -0.79
C ILE A 77 -15.58 -10.15 -2.14
N MET A 78 -15.02 -9.58 -3.20
CA MET A 78 -15.63 -9.61 -4.53
C MET A 78 -15.49 -10.97 -5.24
N LYS A 79 -14.68 -11.91 -4.72
CA LYS A 79 -14.70 -13.31 -5.16
C LYS A 79 -15.97 -14.03 -4.69
N THR A 80 -16.48 -13.66 -3.51
CA THR A 80 -17.70 -14.28 -2.95
C THR A 80 -18.98 -13.56 -3.41
N HIS A 81 -18.90 -12.25 -3.68
CA HIS A 81 -20.04 -11.43 -4.13
C HIS A 81 -20.07 -11.27 -5.66
N LYS A 82 -20.95 -12.00 -6.35
CA LYS A 82 -21.11 -11.91 -7.81
C LYS A 82 -21.68 -10.54 -8.21
N ILE A 83 -21.11 -9.92 -9.26
CA ILE A 83 -21.60 -8.68 -9.89
C ILE A 83 -21.69 -7.51 -8.90
N SER A 84 -20.54 -7.03 -8.46
CA SER A 84 -20.40 -5.94 -7.48
C SER A 84 -19.48 -4.83 -7.96
N ASN A 85 -19.76 -3.62 -7.49
CA ASN A 85 -18.83 -2.50 -7.50
C ASN A 85 -18.34 -2.20 -6.07
N ALA A 86 -17.03 -2.10 -5.89
CA ALA A 86 -16.42 -1.70 -4.64
C ALA A 86 -15.70 -0.37 -4.80
N VAL A 87 -15.94 0.55 -3.88
CA VAL A 87 -15.17 1.80 -3.76
C VAL A 87 -14.24 1.66 -2.58
N ILE A 88 -12.95 1.84 -2.85
CA ILE A 88 -11.91 2.01 -1.83
C ILE A 88 -11.64 3.49 -1.72
N LEU A 89 -11.64 4.02 -0.50
CA LEU A 89 -11.24 5.38 -0.20
C LEU A 89 -10.11 5.34 0.82
N SER A 90 -8.98 5.93 0.46
CA SER A 90 -7.80 6.04 1.30
C SER A 90 -7.59 7.50 1.64
N ILE A 91 -7.57 7.82 2.92
CA ILE A 91 -7.41 9.20 3.39
C ILE A 91 -6.31 9.19 4.43
N GLU A 92 -5.36 10.11 4.31
CA GLU A 92 -4.37 10.36 5.34
C GLU A 92 -4.66 11.73 5.96
N ILE A 93 -5.02 11.72 7.24
CA ILE A 93 -5.29 12.93 8.02
C ILE A 93 -4.22 13.00 9.11
N LEU A 94 -3.34 13.98 8.97
CA LEU A 94 -2.25 14.23 9.92
C LEU A 94 -2.65 15.17 11.05
N SER A 95 -3.72 15.94 10.84
CA SER A 95 -4.26 16.87 11.81
C SER A 95 -5.32 16.19 12.65
N THR A 96 -4.98 15.90 13.90
CA THR A 96 -5.93 15.51 14.95
C THR A 96 -5.79 16.55 16.05
N GLY A 97 -6.92 17.16 16.40
CA GLY A 97 -7.00 18.46 17.07
C GLY A 97 -6.28 18.57 18.41
N TRP A 98 -6.02 19.81 18.81
CA TRP A 98 -5.53 20.17 20.13
C TRP A 98 -6.67 20.05 21.16
N TYR A 99 -6.54 19.14 22.12
CA TYR A 99 -7.32 19.17 23.35
C TYR A 99 -6.42 19.73 24.45
N PRO A 100 -6.88 20.70 25.29
CA PRO A 100 -6.03 21.31 26.29
C PRO A 100 -5.43 20.24 27.22
N GLY A 101 -4.11 20.09 27.16
CA GLY A 101 -3.33 19.14 27.96
C GLY A 101 -2.97 17.80 27.29
N LYS A 102 -3.50 17.47 26.10
CA LYS A 102 -3.04 16.30 25.31
C LYS A 102 -2.99 16.64 23.82
N ILE A 103 -1.78 16.59 23.26
CA ILE A 103 -1.59 16.58 21.82
C ILE A 103 -2.09 15.22 21.31
N LEU A 104 -3.27 15.20 20.71
CA LEU A 104 -3.85 14.03 20.04
C LEU A 104 -3.38 13.90 18.59
N SER A 105 -2.37 14.67 18.20
CA SER A 105 -1.81 14.68 16.85
C SER A 105 -1.20 13.32 16.50
N THR A 106 -1.67 12.74 15.41
CA THR A 106 -1.15 11.49 14.83
C THR A 106 -0.05 11.74 13.82
N GLY A 107 0.06 12.97 13.28
CA GLY A 107 1.00 13.29 12.20
C GLY A 107 2.00 14.40 12.50
N TRP A 108 1.71 15.30 13.44
CA TRP A 108 2.63 16.36 13.88
C TRP A 108 3.20 16.06 15.27
N TYR A 109 4.52 15.90 15.33
CA TYR A 109 5.26 15.67 16.58
C TYR A 109 6.00 16.95 17.01
N PRO A 110 5.62 17.59 18.13
CA PRO A 110 6.26 18.82 18.61
C PRO A 110 7.46 18.57 19.54
N GLY A 111 7.78 17.31 19.84
CA GLY A 111 8.93 16.96 20.68
C GLY A 111 10.27 17.12 19.97
N LYS A 112 11.36 16.81 20.68
CA LYS A 112 12.73 17.03 20.21
C LYS A 112 13.45 15.76 19.76
N GLU A 113 12.87 14.59 20.00
CA GLU A 113 13.51 13.33 19.62
C GLU A 113 13.47 13.10 18.10
N CYS A 114 14.65 13.00 17.48
CA CYS A 114 14.80 12.89 16.03
C CYS A 114 14.02 11.70 15.43
N ALA A 115 13.92 10.57 16.13
CA ALA A 115 13.25 9.35 15.64
C ALA A 115 11.74 9.54 15.38
N PHE A 116 11.13 10.56 15.97
CA PHE A 116 9.73 10.92 15.78
C PHE A 116 9.55 12.08 14.78
N MET A 117 10.54 12.97 14.69
CA MET A 117 10.49 14.17 13.84
C MET A 117 10.50 13.88 12.33
N ILE A 118 11.07 12.74 11.91
CA ILE A 118 11.17 12.36 10.48
C ILE A 118 9.80 12.47 9.78
N LEU A 119 8.73 12.10 10.50
CA LEU A 119 7.38 12.10 9.95
C LEU A 119 6.89 13.49 9.61
N ASN A 120 7.23 14.51 10.41
CA ASN A 120 6.87 15.91 10.15
C ASN A 120 7.43 16.40 8.80
N CYS A 121 8.52 15.79 8.32
CA CYS A 121 9.19 16.19 7.08
C CYS A 121 8.69 15.45 5.84
N ILE A 122 8.09 14.26 5.99
CA ILE A 122 7.75 13.38 4.85
C ILE A 122 6.26 13.13 4.69
N PHE A 123 5.46 13.33 5.74
CA PHE A 123 4.02 13.07 5.67
C PHE A 123 3.25 14.32 5.24
N HIS A 124 2.32 14.10 4.31
CA HIS A 124 1.34 15.09 3.90
C HIS A 124 -0.08 14.57 4.07
N ILE A 125 -1.01 15.50 4.25
CA ILE A 125 -2.44 15.19 4.20
C ILE A 125 -2.79 14.90 2.74
N GLY A 126 -3.55 13.83 2.51
CA GLY A 126 -3.92 13.45 1.16
C GLY A 126 -4.99 12.39 1.14
N GLY A 127 -5.36 11.97 -0.06
CA GLY A 127 -6.23 10.83 -0.22
C GLY A 127 -6.42 10.46 -1.68
N ALA A 128 -6.84 9.23 -1.86
CA ALA A 128 -7.06 8.59 -3.15
C ALA A 128 -8.30 7.71 -3.05
N ALA A 129 -8.92 7.43 -4.18
CA ALA A 129 -9.97 6.43 -4.21
C ALA A 129 -9.76 5.50 -5.40
N VAL A 130 -10.31 4.29 -5.32
CA VAL A 130 -10.21 3.29 -6.37
C VAL A 130 -11.56 2.64 -6.54
N LEU A 131 -11.97 2.49 -7.80
CA LEU A 131 -13.19 1.77 -8.14
C LEU A 131 -12.82 0.39 -8.68
N LEU A 132 -13.31 -0.63 -8.00
CA LEU A 132 -13.12 -2.02 -8.36
C LEU A 132 -14.45 -2.60 -8.85
N SER A 133 -14.43 -3.37 -9.93
CA SER A 133 -15.62 -4.04 -10.44
C SER A 133 -15.32 -5.48 -10.84
N ASN A 134 -16.23 -6.41 -10.56
CA ASN A 134 -16.16 -7.76 -11.11
C ASN A 134 -17.19 -8.00 -12.24
N LYS A 135 -17.89 -6.94 -12.66
CA LYS A 135 -18.86 -6.92 -13.75
C LYS A 135 -18.18 -7.15 -15.10
N LYS A 136 -18.86 -7.81 -16.05
CA LYS A 136 -18.27 -8.13 -17.36
C LYS A 136 -18.16 -6.88 -18.24
N GLU A 137 -19.09 -5.96 -18.06
CA GLU A 137 -19.27 -4.71 -18.79
C GLU A 137 -18.11 -3.75 -18.48
N ALA A 138 -17.75 -3.66 -17.20
CA ALA A 138 -16.62 -2.86 -16.70
C ALA A 138 -15.27 -3.26 -17.33
N LYS A 139 -15.16 -4.41 -18.01
CA LYS A 139 -13.94 -4.81 -18.71
C LYS A 139 -13.56 -3.88 -19.87
N ARG A 140 -14.53 -3.17 -20.45
CA ARG A 140 -14.32 -2.25 -21.58
C ARG A 140 -13.69 -0.93 -21.10
N ASP A 141 -14.10 -0.46 -19.93
CA ASP A 141 -13.68 0.84 -19.38
C ASP A 141 -12.55 0.73 -18.33
N ALA A 142 -12.21 -0.49 -17.90
CA ALA A 142 -11.20 -0.71 -16.87
C ALA A 142 -9.79 -0.38 -17.37
N LYS A 143 -9.14 0.58 -16.70
CA LYS A 143 -7.75 0.98 -16.96
C LYS A 143 -6.74 -0.13 -16.66
N TYR A 144 -6.99 -0.94 -15.64
CA TYR A 144 -6.05 -1.97 -15.20
C TYR A 144 -6.75 -3.30 -14.93
N LYS A 145 -5.96 -4.36 -14.78
CA LYS A 145 -6.45 -5.67 -14.31
C LYS A 145 -5.57 -6.11 -13.17
N LEU A 146 -6.10 -6.07 -11.95
CA LEU A 146 -5.41 -6.64 -10.81
C LEU A 146 -5.43 -8.20 -10.92
N LEU A 147 -4.25 -8.73 -11.25
CA LEU A 147 -4.02 -10.15 -11.57
C LEU A 147 -3.74 -10.96 -10.31
N TRP A 148 -2.85 -10.47 -9.46
CA TRP A 148 -2.45 -11.13 -8.22
C TRP A 148 -2.16 -10.13 -7.10
N THR A 149 -2.25 -10.60 -5.85
CA THR A 149 -1.91 -9.88 -4.63
C THR A 149 -1.07 -10.82 -3.77
N LEU A 150 -0.08 -10.26 -3.07
CA LEU A 150 0.73 -10.95 -2.08
C LEU A 150 0.81 -10.07 -0.84
N ARG A 151 0.62 -10.67 0.33
CA ARG A 151 0.67 -10.01 1.63
C ARG A 151 1.44 -10.88 2.62
N THR A 152 2.24 -10.24 3.47
CA THR A 152 2.95 -10.87 4.59
C THR A 152 2.72 -10.02 5.83
N GLN A 153 2.57 -10.67 6.98
CA GLN A 153 2.48 -10.01 8.30
C GLN A 153 3.69 -10.44 9.14
N GLY A 154 4.50 -9.46 9.53
CA GLY A 154 5.73 -9.66 10.31
C GLY A 154 5.58 -9.37 11.80
N ALA A 155 4.38 -9.04 12.30
CA ALA A 155 4.16 -8.61 13.67
C ALA A 155 4.57 -9.62 14.78
N PHE A 156 4.89 -10.87 14.43
CA PHE A 156 5.40 -11.88 15.37
C PHE A 156 6.90 -11.73 15.68
N ASP A 157 7.63 -10.97 14.86
CA ASP A 157 9.05 -10.67 15.03
C ASP A 157 9.18 -9.27 15.63
N ASP A 158 9.80 -9.15 16.81
CA ASP A 158 9.91 -7.88 17.55
C ASP A 158 10.59 -6.80 16.72
N LYS A 159 11.62 -7.16 15.95
CA LYS A 159 12.31 -6.24 15.06
C LYS A 159 11.33 -5.63 14.04
N SER A 160 10.54 -6.48 13.40
CA SER A 160 9.51 -6.05 12.46
C SER A 160 8.39 -5.26 13.15
N TYR A 161 7.92 -5.69 14.31
CA TYR A 161 6.83 -5.07 15.06
C TYR A 161 7.19 -3.66 15.54
N TYR A 162 8.38 -3.48 16.10
CA TYR A 162 8.85 -2.20 16.64
C TYR A 162 9.50 -1.29 15.59
N SER A 163 9.69 -1.74 14.35
CA SER A 163 10.35 -0.97 13.29
C SER A 163 9.69 0.40 13.02
N ALA A 164 8.36 0.46 13.08
CA ALA A 164 7.56 1.69 13.02
C ALA A 164 6.33 1.53 13.92
N TYR A 165 6.33 2.19 15.07
CA TYR A 165 5.32 1.98 16.10
C TYR A 165 4.90 3.30 16.77
N ARG A 166 3.61 3.39 17.15
CA ARG A 166 3.08 4.59 17.83
C ARG A 166 3.32 4.48 19.33
N THR A 167 4.08 5.42 19.89
CA THR A 167 4.49 5.43 21.30
C THR A 167 4.68 6.85 21.82
N GLU A 168 4.84 7.00 23.12
CA GLU A 168 5.24 8.26 23.73
C GLU A 168 6.77 8.42 23.74
N ASP A 169 7.23 9.66 23.61
CA ASP A 169 8.62 10.05 23.84
C ASP A 169 8.94 10.13 25.35
N SER A 170 10.17 10.47 25.69
CA SER A 170 10.60 10.65 27.09
C SER A 170 9.85 11.77 27.85
N SER A 171 9.18 12.67 27.14
CA SER A 171 8.38 13.77 27.68
C SER A 171 6.87 13.47 27.70
N GLY A 172 6.46 12.23 27.38
CA GLY A 172 5.05 11.83 27.32
C GLY A 172 4.30 12.31 26.08
N ILE A 173 5.00 12.83 25.07
CA ILE A 173 4.40 13.27 23.80
C ILE A 173 4.22 12.06 22.91
N THR A 174 2.98 11.72 22.60
CA THR A 174 2.67 10.64 21.65
C THR A 174 3.10 11.03 20.23
N GLY A 175 3.80 10.12 19.56
CA GLY A 175 4.11 10.19 18.14
C GLY A 175 4.29 8.81 17.54
N VAL A 176 4.70 8.75 16.28
CA VAL A 176 5.12 7.50 15.65
C VAL A 176 6.64 7.50 15.57
N ARG A 177 7.25 6.49 16.19
CA ARG A 177 8.70 6.32 16.22
C ARG A 177 9.11 5.44 15.05
N LEU A 178 10.05 5.91 14.24
CA LEU A 178 10.74 5.10 13.25
C LEU A 178 12.07 4.65 13.82
N ASN A 179 12.25 3.33 13.95
CA ASN A 179 13.54 2.78 14.35
C ASN A 179 14.50 2.73 13.15
N GLY A 180 15.81 2.75 13.42
CA GLY A 180 16.84 2.76 12.37
C GLY A 180 16.85 1.52 11.48
N ASP A 181 16.15 0.45 11.87
CA ASP A 181 16.03 -0.81 11.15
C ASP A 181 14.81 -0.88 10.22
N VAL A 182 13.94 0.14 10.17
CA VAL A 182 12.73 0.14 9.33
C VAL A 182 13.02 -0.16 7.86
N LEU A 183 14.10 0.42 7.32
CA LEU A 183 14.52 0.19 5.94
C LEU A 183 15.03 -1.23 5.72
N GLN A 184 15.73 -1.77 6.73
CA GLN A 184 16.22 -3.15 6.67
C GLN A 184 15.05 -4.14 6.69
N VAL A 185 14.09 -3.98 7.61
CA VAL A 185 12.89 -4.82 7.71
C VAL A 185 12.08 -4.78 6.41
N ALA A 186 11.89 -3.57 5.85
CA ALA A 186 11.22 -3.42 4.56
C ALA A 186 11.99 -4.11 3.42
N GLY A 187 13.31 -3.96 3.37
CA GLY A 187 14.18 -4.57 2.37
C GLY A 187 14.22 -6.10 2.46
N ASP A 188 14.25 -6.66 3.67
CA ASP A 188 14.23 -8.10 3.91
C ASP A 188 12.86 -8.70 3.55
N THR A 189 11.76 -8.01 3.89
CA THR A 189 10.41 -8.39 3.49
C THR A 189 10.28 -8.41 1.96
N LEU A 190 10.75 -7.36 1.28
CA LEU A 190 10.74 -7.31 -0.17
C LEU A 190 11.59 -8.41 -0.79
N ARG A 191 12.79 -8.67 -0.24
CA ARG A 191 13.67 -9.76 -0.69
C ARG A 191 12.99 -11.12 -0.59
N SER A 192 12.20 -11.37 0.45
CA SER A 192 11.42 -12.60 0.58
C SER A 192 10.33 -12.75 -0.48
N HIS A 193 9.82 -11.64 -1.03
CA HIS A 193 8.78 -11.64 -2.06
C HIS A 193 9.33 -11.85 -3.47
N ILE A 194 10.56 -11.42 -3.75
CA ILE A 194 11.22 -11.58 -5.06
C ILE A 194 11.15 -13.02 -5.61
N PRO A 195 11.54 -14.08 -4.88
CA PRO A 195 11.47 -15.44 -5.40
C PRO A 195 10.03 -15.91 -5.65
N ILE A 196 9.06 -15.44 -4.85
CA ILE A 196 7.64 -15.77 -5.02
C ILE A 196 7.10 -15.12 -6.30
N LEU A 197 7.38 -13.82 -6.51
CA LEU A 197 7.06 -13.12 -7.75
C LEU A 197 7.74 -13.80 -8.94
N GLY A 198 9.03 -14.14 -8.80
CA GLY A 198 9.83 -14.76 -9.83
C GLY A 198 9.24 -16.08 -10.32
N THR A 199 8.90 -16.96 -9.37
CA THR A 199 8.28 -18.25 -9.66
C THR A 199 6.92 -18.10 -10.35
N ARG A 200 6.15 -17.07 -9.99
CA ARG A 200 4.80 -16.88 -10.53
C ARG A 200 4.78 -16.26 -11.92
N PHE A 201 5.62 -15.26 -12.17
CA PHE A 201 5.50 -14.41 -13.35
C PHE A 201 6.63 -14.56 -14.37
N LEU A 202 7.84 -14.97 -13.95
CA LEU A 202 8.96 -15.00 -14.89
C LEU A 202 8.84 -16.11 -15.94
N PRO A 203 9.40 -15.89 -17.13
CA PRO A 203 9.57 -16.92 -18.15
C PRO A 203 10.38 -18.11 -17.63
N LEU A 204 10.15 -19.29 -18.21
CA LEU A 204 10.86 -20.52 -17.84
C LEU A 204 12.39 -20.37 -17.92
N ILE A 205 12.89 -19.63 -18.91
CA ILE A 205 14.32 -19.38 -19.12
C ILE A 205 14.94 -18.65 -17.92
N GLU A 206 14.27 -17.61 -17.42
CA GLU A 206 14.73 -16.84 -16.25
C GLU A 206 14.71 -17.68 -14.97
N LYS A 207 13.71 -18.55 -14.82
CA LYS A 207 13.62 -19.51 -13.72
C LYS A 207 14.76 -20.53 -13.76
N LEU A 208 15.07 -21.08 -14.93
CA LEU A 208 16.16 -22.04 -15.10
C LEU A 208 17.53 -21.41 -14.80
N ARG A 209 17.77 -20.17 -15.26
CA ARG A 209 19.00 -19.41 -14.94
C ARG A 209 19.16 -19.21 -13.44
N PHE A 210 18.09 -18.85 -12.75
CA PHE A 210 18.08 -18.69 -11.30
C PHE A 210 18.43 -20.01 -10.58
N VAL A 211 17.74 -21.10 -10.94
CA VAL A 211 17.98 -22.43 -10.35
C VAL A 211 19.41 -22.90 -10.60
N ALA A 212 19.93 -22.74 -11.82
CA ALA A 212 21.29 -23.10 -12.17
C ALA A 212 22.33 -22.31 -11.33
N SER A 213 22.11 -21.02 -11.13
CA SER A 213 22.98 -20.18 -10.28
C SER A 213 22.96 -20.63 -8.81
N VAL A 214 21.80 -20.94 -8.25
CA VAL A 214 21.69 -21.45 -6.87
C VAL A 214 22.37 -22.82 -6.72
N LEU A 215 22.24 -23.70 -7.72
CA LEU A 215 22.90 -25.01 -7.73
C LEU A 215 24.42 -24.88 -7.83
N MET A 216 24.91 -24.01 -8.71
CA MET A 216 26.35 -23.72 -8.84
C MET A 216 26.94 -23.17 -7.54
N LEU A 217 26.21 -22.30 -6.82
CA LEU A 217 26.66 -21.78 -5.53
C LEU A 217 26.78 -22.87 -4.45
N LYS A 218 25.92 -23.90 -4.52
CA LYS A 218 25.93 -25.02 -3.58
C LYS A 218 27.02 -26.04 -3.91
N THR A 219 27.31 -26.27 -5.19
CA THR A 219 28.26 -27.30 -5.63
C THR A 219 29.68 -26.77 -5.77
N ILE A 220 29.84 -25.51 -6.15
CA ILE A 220 31.13 -24.84 -6.33
C ILE A 220 31.18 -23.77 -5.24
N LYS A 221 32.13 -23.85 -4.30
CA LYS A 221 32.47 -22.77 -3.34
C LYS A 221 33.07 -21.54 -4.06
N CYS A 222 32.55 -21.18 -5.23
CA CYS A 222 32.92 -19.96 -5.93
C CYS A 222 32.12 -18.81 -5.32
N SER A 223 32.83 -17.73 -5.02
CA SER A 223 32.30 -16.43 -4.56
C SER A 223 31.48 -15.70 -5.64
N THR A 224 30.74 -16.42 -6.49
CA THR A 224 29.87 -15.85 -7.52
C THR A 224 28.55 -15.42 -6.88
N GLU A 225 28.17 -14.15 -7.04
CA GLU A 225 26.88 -13.66 -6.56
C GLU A 225 25.71 -14.44 -7.19
N ILE A 226 24.64 -14.64 -6.41
CA ILE A 226 23.41 -15.30 -6.90
C ILE A 226 22.84 -14.48 -8.06
N TYR A 227 22.58 -15.14 -9.19
CA TYR A 227 21.91 -14.52 -10.33
C TYR A 227 20.54 -13.97 -9.90
N ILE A 228 20.35 -12.66 -10.02
CA ILE A 228 19.04 -12.02 -9.80
C ILE A 228 18.28 -12.05 -11.12
N PRO A 229 17.08 -12.66 -11.18
CA PRO A 229 16.31 -12.77 -12.41
C PRO A 229 15.91 -11.41 -12.98
N ASN A 230 15.82 -11.30 -14.31
CA ASN A 230 15.43 -10.07 -14.95
C ASN A 230 13.91 -9.90 -15.01
N PHE A 231 13.37 -9.15 -14.04
CA PHE A 231 11.94 -8.86 -13.94
C PHE A 231 11.39 -7.95 -15.06
N ARG A 232 12.24 -7.25 -15.82
CA ARG A 232 11.82 -6.40 -16.96
C ARG A 232 11.23 -7.20 -18.12
N THR A 233 11.58 -8.49 -18.22
CA THR A 233 10.98 -9.37 -19.22
C THR A 233 9.48 -9.52 -19.06
N THR A 234 8.95 -9.27 -17.86
CA THR A 234 7.53 -9.46 -17.53
C THR A 234 6.85 -8.18 -17.06
N PHE A 235 7.55 -7.31 -16.35
CA PHE A 235 6.99 -6.09 -15.76
C PHE A 235 7.55 -4.84 -16.46
N GLN A 236 6.64 -3.98 -16.93
CA GLN A 236 7.01 -2.72 -17.59
C GLN A 236 7.25 -1.58 -16.59
N HIS A 237 6.49 -1.55 -15.50
CA HIS A 237 6.54 -0.50 -14.50
C HIS A 237 6.53 -1.09 -13.09
N PHE A 238 7.26 -0.44 -12.18
CA PHE A 238 7.27 -0.76 -10.76
C PHE A 238 6.89 0.50 -9.99
N CYS A 239 5.87 0.39 -9.15
CA CYS A 239 5.44 1.46 -8.27
C CYS A 239 5.85 1.10 -6.84
N PHE A 240 6.75 1.89 -6.24
CA PHE A 240 7.14 1.75 -4.84
C PHE A 240 6.53 2.89 -4.02
N PRO A 241 6.23 2.68 -2.74
CA PRO A 241 5.85 3.78 -1.86
C PRO A 241 6.94 4.86 -1.87
N ALA A 242 6.54 6.12 -2.03
CA ALA A 242 7.43 7.28 -2.10
C ALA A 242 8.01 7.62 -0.71
N THR A 243 8.77 6.69 -0.13
CA THR A 243 9.31 6.78 1.24
C THR A 243 10.66 7.53 1.29
N GLY A 244 11.13 8.04 0.15
CA GLY A 244 12.39 8.75 -0.01
C GLY A 244 13.21 8.22 -1.20
N LYS A 245 14.00 9.10 -1.83
CA LYS A 245 14.83 8.76 -3.01
C LYS A 245 15.80 7.60 -2.73
N SER A 246 16.31 7.50 -1.50
CA SER A 246 17.22 6.42 -1.07
C SER A 246 16.56 5.04 -1.15
N VAL A 247 15.32 4.91 -0.67
CA VAL A 247 14.56 3.65 -0.66
C VAL A 247 14.20 3.21 -2.07
N VAL A 248 13.77 4.15 -2.92
CA VAL A 248 13.53 3.89 -4.34
C VAL A 248 14.82 3.45 -5.03
N ARG A 249 15.93 4.16 -4.81
CA ARG A 249 17.23 3.83 -5.42
C ARG A 249 17.75 2.47 -4.97
N GLU A 250 17.68 2.16 -3.68
CA GLU A 250 18.13 0.86 -3.16
C GLU A 250 17.27 -0.29 -3.70
N THR A 251 15.96 -0.10 -3.74
CA THR A 251 15.03 -1.09 -4.29
C THR A 251 15.24 -1.28 -5.79
N SER A 252 15.43 -0.20 -6.54
CA SER A 252 15.75 -0.22 -7.96
C SER A 252 17.08 -0.91 -8.24
N MET A 253 18.15 -0.60 -7.50
CA MET A 253 19.44 -1.28 -7.63
C MET A 253 19.32 -2.78 -7.39
N ARG A 254 18.62 -3.19 -6.33
CA ARG A 254 18.42 -4.63 -6.00
C ARG A 254 17.58 -5.37 -7.03
N LEU A 255 16.70 -4.68 -7.77
CA LEU A 255 15.89 -5.24 -8.86
C LEU A 255 16.51 -5.00 -10.26
N LYS A 256 17.72 -4.43 -10.35
CA LYS A 256 18.36 -3.99 -11.60
C LYS A 256 17.45 -3.10 -12.47
N LEU A 257 16.76 -2.15 -11.84
CA LEU A 257 15.99 -1.12 -12.50
C LEU A 257 16.89 0.11 -12.72
N GLU A 258 17.14 0.50 -13.98
CA GLU A 258 17.77 1.79 -14.31
C GLU A 258 16.96 2.98 -13.78
N ASP A 259 17.66 4.04 -13.34
CA ASP A 259 17.13 5.22 -12.63
C ASP A 259 15.97 5.95 -13.33
N ARG A 260 15.75 5.76 -14.64
CA ARG A 260 14.69 6.43 -15.41
C ARG A 260 13.28 5.82 -15.26
N HIS A 261 13.11 4.75 -14.47
CA HIS A 261 11.86 3.96 -14.47
C HIS A 261 11.18 3.83 -13.10
N GLY A 262 11.76 4.40 -12.04
CA GLY A 262 11.08 4.61 -10.77
C GLY A 262 10.23 5.88 -10.86
N ALA A 263 9.07 5.80 -11.51
CA ALA A 263 8.14 6.92 -11.56
C ALA A 263 7.65 7.23 -10.13
N SER A 264 7.80 8.49 -9.70
CA SER A 264 6.98 9.02 -8.61
C SER A 264 5.52 9.00 -9.08
N ILE A 265 4.55 8.96 -8.17
CA ILE A 265 3.13 9.09 -8.49
C ILE A 265 2.84 10.36 -9.32
N ASP A 266 3.73 11.35 -9.29
CA ASP A 266 3.65 12.60 -10.04
C ASP A 266 3.97 12.44 -11.55
N ASP A 267 4.68 11.38 -11.97
CA ASP A 267 5.08 11.18 -13.38
C ASP A 267 4.02 10.42 -14.21
N ILE A 268 2.90 10.03 -13.59
CA ILE A 268 1.80 9.25 -14.22
C ILE A 268 0.50 10.10 -14.32
N ALA A 269 0.59 11.41 -14.10
CA ALA A 269 -0.54 12.34 -14.26
C ALA A 269 -0.79 12.73 -15.72
#